data_AF-A0A1T4R569-F1
#
_entry.id   AF-A0A1T4R569-F1
#
_cell.length_a   1.000
_cell.length_b   1.000
_cell.length_c   1.000
_cell.angle_alpha   90.00
_cell.angle_beta   90.00
_cell.angle_gamma   90.00
#
_symmetry.space_group_name_H-M   'P 1'
#
loop_
_entity.id
_entity.type
_entity.pdbx_description
1 polymer ?
#
loop_
_entity_poly.entity_id
_entity_poly.type
_entity_poly.pdbx_seq_one_letter_code
_entity_poly.pdbx_strand_id
1 'polypeptide(L)'
;MMRPDQYTEVVRRRLYAARARVTEEQRLGPGTALVGLLSDTVALSPVTLCLAVTRAEVATAPMLRDFCGHAAAHTRAVVGGGVGLLEGACTIAAVVAVHSDPPAQAAASAKTAVGFGTMLRPVLVDLSTGTVHTWTGTRLLGLAAMGYIRDSVRRLLPPPGEALAELGGPTRPVGPPHPPGPSGHDGRFGPRPQPPGHWPPGPPPPPRRGR
;
A
#
# COMPACT_ATOMS: atom_id res chain seq x y z
N MET A 1 0.43 -18.02 -16.75
CA MET A 1 -0.42 -16.82 -16.61
C MET A 1 -1.08 -16.84 -15.24
N MET A 2 -1.22 -15.69 -14.59
CA MET A 2 -1.80 -15.61 -13.24
C MET A 2 -3.33 -15.62 -13.31
N ARG A 3 -3.99 -16.37 -12.42
CA ARG A 3 -5.46 -16.39 -12.31
C ARG A 3 -5.97 -15.29 -11.36
N PRO A 4 -7.20 -14.77 -11.54
CA PRO A 4 -7.79 -13.80 -10.60
C PRO A 4 -7.77 -14.27 -9.15
N ASP A 5 -8.04 -15.55 -8.89
CA ASP A 5 -8.04 -16.12 -7.53
C ASP A 5 -6.65 -16.09 -6.89
N GLN A 6 -5.62 -16.40 -7.69
CA GLN A 6 -4.23 -16.36 -7.25
C GLN A 6 -3.82 -14.92 -6.93
N TYR A 7 -4.25 -13.95 -7.73
CA TYR A 7 -3.95 -12.55 -7.48
C TYR A 7 -4.67 -12.04 -6.22
N THR A 8 -5.97 -12.35 -6.08
CA THR A 8 -6.74 -11.99 -4.88
C THR A 8 -6.15 -12.64 -3.62
N GLU A 9 -5.62 -13.86 -3.70
CA GLU A 9 -4.89 -14.51 -2.61
C GLU A 9 -3.63 -13.74 -2.18
N VAL A 10 -2.86 -13.19 -3.14
CA VAL A 10 -1.71 -12.32 -2.82
C VAL A 10 -2.17 -11.04 -2.13
N VAL A 11 -3.21 -10.39 -2.66
CA VAL A 11 -3.77 -9.18 -2.04
C VAL A 11 -4.27 -9.46 -0.63
N ARG A 12 -4.91 -10.62 -0.42
CA ARG A 12 -5.38 -11.09 0.89
C ARG A 12 -4.21 -11.26 1.87
N ARG A 13 -3.12 -11.91 1.45
CA ARG A 13 -1.89 -12.02 2.28
C ARG A 13 -1.32 -10.66 2.64
N ARG A 14 -1.26 -9.73 1.68
CA ARG A 14 -0.78 -8.36 1.90
C ARG A 14 -1.68 -7.58 2.86
N LEU A 15 -3.00 -7.75 2.79
CA LEU A 15 -3.95 -7.17 3.73
C LEU A 15 -3.73 -7.70 5.16
N TYR A 16 -3.58 -9.01 5.33
CA TYR A 16 -3.26 -9.59 6.64
C TYR A 16 -1.90 -9.12 7.16
N ALA A 17 -0.88 -9.06 6.31
CA ALA A 17 0.44 -8.54 6.67
C ALA A 17 0.39 -7.06 7.09
N ALA A 18 -0.50 -6.27 6.48
CA ALA A 18 -0.77 -4.89 6.85
C ALA A 18 -1.71 -4.75 8.07
N ARG A 19 -2.07 -5.86 8.74
CA ARG A 19 -3.00 -5.90 9.89
C ARG A 19 -4.37 -5.29 9.59
N ALA A 20 -4.81 -5.38 8.34
CA ALA A 20 -6.15 -4.95 7.95
C ALA A 20 -7.22 -5.84 8.62
N ARG A 21 -8.39 -5.28 8.91
CA ARG A 21 -9.59 -6.09 9.18
C ARG A 21 -10.10 -6.61 7.84
N VAL A 22 -9.97 -7.92 7.62
CA VAL A 22 -10.32 -8.57 6.35
C VAL A 22 -11.66 -9.26 6.49
N THR A 23 -12.57 -8.98 5.56
CA THR A 23 -13.81 -9.71 5.35
C THR A 23 -13.73 -10.39 3.99
N GLU A 24 -13.78 -11.71 4.00
CA GLU A 24 -13.84 -12.53 2.79
C GLU A 24 -15.29 -12.60 2.32
N GLU A 25 -15.50 -12.59 1.00
CA GLU A 25 -16.83 -12.73 0.36
C GLU A 25 -17.89 -11.68 0.76
N GLN A 26 -17.48 -10.47 1.13
CA GLN A 26 -18.41 -9.38 1.42
C GLN A 26 -19.27 -9.06 0.19
N ARG A 27 -20.59 -9.10 0.35
CA ARG A 27 -21.53 -8.73 -0.71
C ARG A 27 -21.43 -7.24 -1.01
N LEU A 28 -21.10 -6.90 -2.25
CA LEU A 28 -21.02 -5.54 -2.79
C LEU A 28 -21.79 -5.49 -4.12
N GLY A 29 -23.00 -4.93 -4.09
CA GLY A 29 -23.89 -4.95 -5.25
C GLY A 29 -24.28 -6.38 -5.66
N PRO A 30 -24.19 -6.74 -6.95
CA PRO A 30 -24.57 -8.08 -7.43
C PRO A 30 -23.52 -9.16 -7.14
N GLY A 31 -22.31 -8.79 -6.72
CA GLY A 31 -21.19 -9.72 -6.53
C GLY A 31 -20.69 -9.80 -5.08
N THR A 32 -19.68 -10.64 -4.89
CA THR A 32 -18.89 -10.72 -3.65
C THR A 32 -17.49 -10.15 -3.88
N ALA A 33 -16.91 -9.60 -2.83
CA ALA A 33 -15.59 -8.98 -2.87
C ALA A 33 -14.79 -9.33 -1.62
N LEU A 34 -13.47 -9.34 -1.76
CA LEU A 34 -12.56 -9.27 -0.62
C LEU A 34 -12.51 -7.83 -0.15
N VAL A 35 -12.79 -7.57 1.12
CA VAL A 35 -12.75 -6.22 1.71
C VAL A 35 -11.73 -6.18 2.83
N GLY A 36 -10.84 -5.19 2.79
CA GLY A 36 -9.86 -4.90 3.83
C GLY A 36 -10.02 -3.47 4.34
N LEU A 37 -10.13 -3.32 5.66
CA LEU A 37 -10.15 -2.02 6.33
C LEU A 37 -8.84 -1.77 7.06
N LEU A 38 -8.18 -0.67 6.73
CA LEU A 38 -6.95 -0.21 7.35
C LEU A 38 -7.20 1.15 7.98
N SER A 39 -6.80 1.33 9.23
CA SER A 39 -6.83 2.63 9.89
C SER A 39 -5.39 3.05 10.20
N ASP A 40 -5.05 4.27 9.84
CA ASP A 40 -3.72 4.84 10.06
C ASP A 40 -3.85 6.33 10.44
N THR A 41 -2.76 6.94 10.89
CA THR A 41 -2.68 8.37 11.18
C THR A 41 -1.74 9.04 10.20
N VAL A 42 -2.28 9.89 9.32
CA VAL A 42 -1.51 10.60 8.29
C VAL A 42 -1.47 12.08 8.64
N ALA A 43 -0.27 12.62 8.87
CA ALA A 43 -0.08 14.02 9.26
C ALA A 43 -0.97 14.46 10.44
N LEU A 44 -1.02 13.63 11.49
CA LEU A 44 -1.84 13.80 12.70
C LEU A 44 -3.37 13.71 12.49
N SER A 45 -3.83 13.37 11.28
CA SER A 45 -5.25 13.11 11.02
C SER A 45 -5.51 11.61 10.87
N PRO A 46 -6.51 11.05 11.57
CA PRO A 46 -6.94 9.68 11.35
C PRO A 46 -7.49 9.50 9.93
N VAL A 47 -7.05 8.44 9.26
CA VAL A 47 -7.48 8.05 7.91
C VAL A 47 -7.87 6.59 7.94
N THR A 48 -9.08 6.29 7.46
CA THR A 48 -9.52 4.92 7.24
C THR A 48 -9.56 4.63 5.75
N LEU A 49 -8.83 3.60 5.34
CA LEU A 49 -8.74 3.10 3.98
C LEU A 49 -9.49 1.78 3.86
N CYS A 50 -10.51 1.76 3.01
CA CYS A 50 -11.25 0.57 2.62
C CYS A 50 -10.75 0.12 1.23
N LEU A 51 -10.15 -1.05 1.15
CA LEU A 51 -9.84 -1.72 -0.11
C LEU A 51 -10.91 -2.78 -0.38
N ALA A 52 -11.63 -2.64 -1.49
CA ALA A 52 -12.57 -3.65 -1.99
C ALA A 52 -12.03 -4.24 -3.30
N VAL A 53 -11.95 -5.56 -3.39
CA VAL A 53 -11.41 -6.28 -4.54
C VAL A 53 -12.45 -7.27 -5.06
N THR A 54 -12.85 -7.10 -6.32
CA THR A 54 -13.69 -8.07 -7.03
C THR A 54 -12.93 -8.71 -8.19
N ARG A 55 -13.43 -9.86 -8.66
CA ARG A 55 -12.88 -10.62 -9.78
C ARG A 55 -13.83 -10.54 -10.97
N ALA A 56 -13.28 -10.49 -12.17
CA ALA A 56 -14.05 -10.57 -13.41
C ALA A 56 -13.26 -11.33 -14.48
N GLU A 57 -13.94 -11.92 -15.46
CA GLU A 57 -13.26 -12.44 -16.64
C GLU A 57 -12.81 -11.28 -17.54
N VAL A 58 -13.76 -10.39 -17.87
CA VAL A 58 -13.51 -9.18 -18.65
C VAL A 58 -13.99 -7.97 -17.86
N ALA A 59 -13.09 -7.00 -17.64
CA ALA A 59 -13.43 -5.74 -17.01
C ALA A 59 -13.88 -4.70 -18.03
N THR A 60 -15.12 -4.20 -17.85
CA THR A 60 -15.71 -3.13 -18.65
C THR A 60 -15.82 -1.84 -17.83
N ALA A 61 -15.91 -0.69 -18.51
CA ALA A 61 -16.05 0.60 -17.83
C ALA A 61 -17.33 0.74 -16.98
N PRO A 62 -18.52 0.27 -17.44
CA PRO A 62 -19.72 0.24 -16.60
C PRO A 62 -19.55 -0.60 -15.35
N MET A 63 -19.02 -1.82 -15.48
CA MET A 63 -18.77 -2.72 -14.35
C MET A 63 -17.86 -2.07 -13.30
N LEU A 64 -16.77 -1.44 -13.73
CA LEU A 64 -15.85 -0.75 -12.83
C LEU A 64 -16.55 0.40 -12.09
N ARG A 65 -17.35 1.22 -12.78
CA ARG A 65 -18.09 2.33 -12.17
C ARG A 65 -19.13 1.85 -11.17
N ASP A 66 -19.90 0.83 -11.53
CA ASP A 66 -20.94 0.26 -10.67
C ASP A 66 -20.31 -0.34 -9.41
N PHE A 67 -19.22 -1.12 -9.55
CA PHE A 67 -18.48 -1.66 -8.42
C PHE A 67 -17.91 -0.56 -7.52
N CYS A 68 -17.35 0.50 -8.11
CA CYS A 68 -16.88 1.66 -7.35
C CYS A 68 -18.00 2.31 -6.52
N GLY A 69 -19.21 2.44 -7.09
CA GLY A 69 -20.38 2.95 -6.39
C GLY A 69 -20.74 2.09 -5.17
N HIS A 70 -20.79 0.77 -5.34
CA HIS A 70 -21.08 -0.16 -4.25
C HIS A 70 -19.99 -0.17 -3.16
N ALA A 71 -18.72 -0.18 -3.55
CA ALA A 71 -17.60 -0.12 -2.61
C ALA A 71 -17.59 1.18 -1.79
N ALA A 72 -17.88 2.32 -2.43
CA ALA A 72 -17.98 3.61 -1.75
C ALA A 72 -19.17 3.63 -0.77
N ALA A 73 -20.33 3.12 -1.17
CA ALA A 73 -21.51 3.02 -0.30
C ALA A 73 -21.23 2.12 0.92
N HIS A 74 -20.58 0.97 0.72
CA HIS A 74 -20.17 0.08 1.81
C HIS A 74 -19.18 0.75 2.76
N THR A 75 -18.19 1.46 2.21
CA THR A 75 -17.21 2.19 3.04
C THR A 75 -17.89 3.20 3.95
N ARG A 76 -18.84 3.98 3.42
CA ARG A 76 -19.62 4.93 4.23
C ARG A 76 -20.43 4.25 5.33
N ALA A 77 -21.01 3.09 5.04
CA ALA A 77 -21.78 2.34 6.01
C ALA A 77 -20.92 1.78 7.15
N VAL A 78 -19.71 1.32 6.86
CA VAL A 78 -18.84 0.66 7.85
C VAL A 78 -17.96 1.63 8.63
N VAL A 79 -17.41 2.64 7.97
CA VAL A 79 -16.58 3.67 8.63
C VAL A 79 -17.46 4.65 9.43
N GLY A 80 -18.77 4.64 9.17
CA GLY A 80 -19.70 5.64 9.67
C GLY A 80 -19.59 6.91 8.84
N GLY A 81 -20.72 7.55 8.56
CA GLY A 81 -20.76 8.87 7.98
C GLY A 81 -20.28 9.90 9.01
N GLY A 82 -19.00 9.88 9.37
CA GLY A 82 -18.38 10.82 10.28
C GLY A 82 -18.70 12.24 9.83
N VAL A 83 -19.71 12.83 10.45
CA VAL A 83 -20.07 14.24 10.32
C VAL A 83 -19.00 14.98 11.12
N GLY A 84 -17.83 15.11 10.51
CA GLY A 84 -16.67 15.73 11.12
C GLY A 84 -15.61 15.91 10.06
N LEU A 85 -15.13 17.15 9.90
CA LEU A 85 -14.13 17.58 8.92
C LEU A 85 -12.77 16.84 9.02
N LEU A 86 -12.61 15.90 9.94
CA LEU A 86 -11.33 15.41 10.49
C LEU A 86 -11.04 13.92 10.25
N GLU A 87 -12.02 13.06 9.97
CA GLU A 87 -11.78 11.65 9.64
C GLU A 87 -11.94 11.42 8.13
N GLY A 88 -10.82 11.23 7.45
CA GLY A 88 -10.80 10.97 6.01
C GLY A 88 -11.07 9.51 5.71
N ALA A 89 -12.23 9.19 5.13
CA ALA A 89 -12.50 7.86 4.60
C ALA A 89 -12.07 7.77 3.12
N CYS A 90 -11.26 6.76 2.79
CA CYS A 90 -10.77 6.51 1.44
C CYS A 90 -11.19 5.13 0.97
N THR A 91 -11.82 5.03 -0.19
CA THR A 91 -12.17 3.76 -0.82
C THR A 91 -11.24 3.52 -2.00
N ILE A 92 -10.55 2.38 -2.01
CA ILE A 92 -9.93 1.81 -3.20
C ILE A 92 -10.84 0.69 -3.70
N ALA A 93 -11.39 0.85 -4.89
CA ALA A 93 -12.22 -0.16 -5.54
C ALA A 93 -11.44 -0.79 -6.69
N ALA A 94 -10.99 -2.03 -6.48
CA ALA A 94 -10.17 -2.78 -7.42
C ALA A 94 -10.98 -3.86 -8.13
N VAL A 95 -10.91 -3.88 -9.46
CA VAL A 95 -11.36 -5.01 -10.28
C VAL A 95 -10.13 -5.76 -10.78
N VAL A 96 -10.04 -7.04 -10.49
CA VAL A 96 -9.00 -7.94 -10.98
C VAL A 96 -9.60 -8.75 -12.12
N ALA A 97 -9.09 -8.57 -13.33
CA ALA A 97 -9.65 -9.20 -14.52
C ALA A 97 -8.61 -9.94 -15.35
N VAL A 98 -9.05 -11.01 -16.02
CA VAL A 98 -8.21 -11.73 -17.00
C VAL A 98 -7.87 -10.79 -18.15
N HIS A 99 -8.89 -10.08 -18.66
CA HIS A 99 -8.76 -9.06 -19.69
C HIS A 99 -9.48 -7.76 -19.31
N SER A 100 -9.07 -6.64 -19.89
CA SER A 100 -9.78 -5.37 -19.74
C SER A 100 -9.94 -4.63 -21.06
N ASP A 101 -11.08 -3.97 -21.22
CA ASP A 101 -11.32 -3.12 -22.38
C ASP A 101 -10.62 -1.75 -22.19
N PRO A 102 -10.13 -1.10 -23.27
CA PRO A 102 -9.51 0.21 -23.18
C PRO A 102 -10.35 1.28 -22.44
N PRO A 103 -11.70 1.34 -22.58
CA PRO A 103 -12.53 2.24 -21.78
C PRO A 103 -12.46 1.97 -20.27
N ALA A 104 -12.31 0.71 -19.83
CA ALA A 104 -12.15 0.37 -18.43
C ALA A 104 -10.79 0.85 -17.89
N GLN A 105 -9.72 0.66 -18.69
CA GLN A 105 -8.37 1.14 -18.38
C GLN A 105 -8.33 2.66 -18.22
N ALA A 106 -9.00 3.38 -19.15
CA ALA A 106 -9.15 4.83 -19.10
C ALA A 106 -9.96 5.28 -17.87
N ALA A 107 -11.06 4.60 -17.57
CA ALA A 107 -11.88 4.90 -16.39
C ALA A 107 -11.11 4.68 -15.07
N ALA A 108 -10.30 3.62 -14.99
CA ALA A 108 -9.44 3.36 -13.83
C ALA A 108 -8.33 4.42 -13.66
N SER A 109 -7.80 4.89 -14.79
CA SER A 109 -6.72 5.90 -14.85
C SER A 109 -7.24 7.34 -14.75
N ALA A 110 -8.55 7.53 -14.71
CA ALA A 110 -9.17 8.84 -14.58
C ALA A 110 -8.87 9.46 -13.21
N LYS A 111 -8.80 10.80 -13.18
CA LYS A 111 -8.55 11.56 -11.96
C LYS A 111 -9.54 11.16 -10.86
N THR A 112 -9.04 11.05 -9.63
CA THR A 112 -9.82 10.70 -8.44
C THR A 112 -11.07 11.54 -8.33
N ALA A 113 -12.20 10.89 -8.08
CA ALA A 113 -13.41 11.55 -7.63
C ALA A 113 -13.27 11.85 -6.13
N VAL A 114 -13.46 13.11 -5.75
CA VAL A 114 -13.50 13.55 -4.35
C VAL A 114 -14.93 13.98 -4.08
N GLY A 115 -15.60 13.31 -3.14
CA GLY A 115 -16.91 13.68 -2.62
C GLY A 115 -16.79 14.25 -1.21
N PHE A 116 -17.92 14.71 -0.65
CA PHE A 116 -17.98 15.20 0.72
C PHE A 116 -17.54 14.09 1.71
N GLY A 117 -16.37 14.24 2.33
CA GLY A 117 -15.83 13.31 3.33
C GLY A 117 -15.30 11.96 2.82
N THR A 118 -15.43 11.65 1.53
CA THR A 118 -14.96 10.36 0.97
C THR A 118 -14.17 10.53 -0.32
N MET A 119 -13.01 9.90 -0.39
CA MET A 119 -12.22 9.79 -1.61
C MET A 119 -12.41 8.41 -2.23
N LEU A 120 -12.67 8.33 -3.54
CA LEU A 120 -12.82 7.07 -4.26
C LEU A 120 -11.72 6.93 -5.32
N ARG A 121 -10.99 5.82 -5.25
CA ARG A 121 -9.91 5.42 -6.14
C ARG A 121 -10.29 4.15 -6.90
N PRO A 122 -10.68 4.27 -8.18
CA PRO A 122 -10.76 3.11 -9.06
C PRO A 122 -9.38 2.51 -9.31
N VAL A 123 -9.28 1.19 -9.30
CA VAL A 123 -8.11 0.42 -9.72
C VAL A 123 -8.58 -0.72 -10.61
N LEU A 124 -7.85 -0.96 -11.69
CA LEU A 124 -8.06 -2.11 -12.56
C LEU A 124 -6.75 -2.86 -12.69
N VAL A 125 -6.77 -4.15 -12.36
CA VAL A 125 -5.64 -5.05 -12.55
C VAL A 125 -5.95 -5.93 -13.75
N ASP A 126 -5.19 -5.75 -14.83
CA ASP A 126 -5.29 -6.56 -16.05
C ASP A 126 -4.20 -7.63 -16.02
N LEU A 127 -4.63 -8.89 -15.87
CA LEU A 127 -3.73 -10.03 -15.76
C LEU A 127 -3.12 -10.45 -17.10
N SER A 128 -3.77 -10.10 -18.22
CA SER A 128 -3.25 -10.39 -19.56
C SER A 128 -2.10 -9.48 -19.96
N THR A 129 -2.16 -8.20 -19.56
CA THR A 129 -1.10 -7.23 -19.83
C THR A 129 -0.12 -7.10 -18.67
N GLY A 130 -0.43 -7.67 -17.50
CA GLY A 130 0.38 -7.55 -16.30
C GLY A 130 0.43 -6.12 -15.74
N THR A 131 -0.60 -5.31 -16.01
CA THR A 131 -0.62 -3.88 -15.68
C THR A 131 -1.69 -3.56 -14.63
N VAL A 132 -1.36 -2.64 -13.73
CA VAL A 132 -2.30 -2.03 -12.78
C VAL A 132 -2.62 -0.62 -13.25
N HIS A 133 -3.84 -0.43 -13.75
CA HIS A 133 -4.35 0.86 -14.19
C HIS A 133 -4.98 1.61 -13.01
N THR A 134 -4.43 2.77 -12.69
CA THR A 134 -4.98 3.67 -11.68
C THR A 134 -4.40 5.06 -11.86
N TRP A 135 -5.14 6.10 -11.47
CA TRP A 135 -4.57 7.45 -11.44
C TRP A 135 -3.57 7.60 -10.30
N THR A 136 -2.34 7.96 -10.66
CA THR A 136 -1.21 8.11 -9.73
C THR A 136 -0.88 9.57 -9.39
N GLY A 137 -1.59 10.55 -9.95
CA GLY A 137 -1.30 11.98 -9.72
C GLY A 137 -1.48 12.46 -8.27
N THR A 138 -1.15 13.72 -8.01
CA THR A 138 -1.46 14.41 -6.75
C THR A 138 -2.51 15.49 -6.99
N ARG A 139 -3.39 15.75 -6.01
CA ARG A 139 -4.12 17.02 -5.91
C ARG A 139 -3.41 17.89 -4.86
N LEU A 140 -3.43 19.20 -5.05
CA LEU A 140 -2.77 20.17 -4.16
C LEU A 140 -3.34 20.15 -2.74
N LEU A 141 -4.60 19.76 -2.55
CA LEU A 141 -5.18 19.52 -1.23
C LEU A 141 -4.90 18.07 -0.80
N GLY A 142 -4.21 17.89 0.33
CA GLY A 142 -4.02 16.58 0.97
C GLY A 142 -2.86 15.75 0.41
N LEU A 143 -1.71 16.36 0.11
CA LEU A 143 -0.50 15.66 -0.39
C LEU A 143 -0.13 14.42 0.44
N ALA A 144 -0.17 14.53 1.78
CA ALA A 144 0.13 13.41 2.67
C ALA A 144 -0.88 12.27 2.53
N ALA A 145 -2.18 12.56 2.52
CA ALA A 145 -3.23 11.56 2.32
C ALA A 145 -3.16 10.92 0.91
N MET A 146 -2.89 11.72 -0.12
CA MET A 146 -2.73 11.21 -1.49
C MET A 146 -1.48 10.34 -1.64
N GLY A 147 -0.38 10.71 -0.97
CA GLY A 147 0.83 9.90 -0.87
C GLY A 147 0.52 8.56 -0.20
N TYR A 148 -0.11 8.60 0.97
CA TYR A 148 -0.52 7.40 1.70
C TYR A 148 -1.42 6.47 0.87
N ILE A 149 -2.40 7.02 0.13
CA ILE A 149 -3.28 6.21 -0.74
C ILE A 149 -2.49 5.61 -1.89
N ARG A 150 -1.61 6.38 -2.53
CA ARG A 150 -0.75 5.86 -3.62
C ARG A 150 0.14 4.71 -3.12
N ASP A 151 0.77 4.90 -1.97
CA ASP A 151 1.64 3.90 -1.36
C ASP A 151 0.85 2.67 -0.94
N SER A 152 -0.38 2.86 -0.44
CA SER A 152 -1.29 1.77 -0.10
C SER A 152 -1.73 0.99 -1.36
N VAL A 153 -2.02 1.66 -2.48
CA VAL A 153 -2.30 0.98 -3.75
C VAL A 153 -1.09 0.15 -4.18
N ARG A 154 0.12 0.73 -4.21
CA ARG A 154 1.34 0.00 -4.63
C ARG A 154 1.65 -1.17 -3.71
N ARG A 155 1.48 -0.99 -2.41
CA ARG A 155 1.74 -2.01 -1.38
C ARG A 155 0.72 -3.13 -1.41
N LEU A 156 -0.56 -2.84 -1.65
CA LEU A 156 -1.63 -3.84 -1.55
C LEU A 156 -2.02 -4.45 -2.90
N LEU A 157 -1.78 -3.75 -4.02
CA LEU A 157 -2.14 -4.15 -5.38
C LEU A 157 -0.87 -4.15 -6.26
N PRO A 158 0.01 -5.15 -6.09
CA PRO A 158 1.24 -5.26 -6.88
C PRO A 158 0.98 -5.48 -8.38
N PRO A 159 1.93 -5.17 -9.27
CA PRO A 159 1.91 -5.69 -10.62
C PRO A 159 1.77 -7.23 -10.63
N PRO A 160 0.95 -7.82 -11.52
CA PRO A 160 0.76 -9.27 -11.61
C PRO A 160 2.05 -10.10 -11.71
N GLY A 161 3.11 -9.58 -12.33
CA GLY A 161 4.41 -10.26 -12.37
C GLY A 161 5.07 -10.39 -11.00
N GLU A 162 4.98 -9.36 -10.16
CA GLU A 162 5.46 -9.37 -8.77
C GLU A 162 4.60 -10.31 -7.92
N ALA A 163 3.27 -10.24 -8.08
CA ALA A 163 2.33 -11.10 -7.38
C ALA A 163 2.56 -12.59 -7.70
N LEU A 164 2.87 -12.91 -8.95
CA LEU A 164 3.19 -14.28 -9.37
C LEU A 164 4.51 -14.77 -8.74
N ALA A 165 5.53 -13.90 -8.64
CA ALA A 165 6.79 -14.24 -7.98
C ALA A 165 6.58 -14.52 -6.48
N GLU A 166 5.70 -13.78 -5.80
CA GLU A 166 5.35 -14.03 -4.39
C GLU A 166 4.65 -15.37 -4.15
N LEU A 167 3.90 -15.87 -5.13
CA LEU A 167 3.29 -17.20 -5.04
C LEU A 167 4.29 -18.33 -5.26
N GLY A 168 5.33 -18.10 -6.07
CA GLY A 168 6.34 -19.09 -6.42
C GLY A 168 7.54 -19.15 -5.47
N GLY A 169 7.80 -18.06 -4.72
CA GLY A 169 8.91 -18.01 -3.77
C GLY A 169 8.58 -18.70 -2.43
N PRO A 170 9.59 -19.28 -1.73
CA PRO A 170 9.40 -19.61 -0.32
C PRO A 170 9.02 -18.33 0.43
N THR A 171 7.98 -18.39 1.25
CA THR A 171 7.51 -17.28 2.10
C THR A 171 8.68 -16.75 2.92
N ARG A 172 9.33 -15.70 2.42
CA ARG A 172 10.41 -15.04 3.15
C ARG A 172 9.71 -14.24 4.26
N PRO A 173 9.95 -14.56 5.55
CA PRO A 173 9.37 -13.78 6.63
C PRO A 173 9.81 -12.33 6.43
N VAL A 174 8.83 -11.42 6.38
CA VAL A 174 9.06 -9.97 6.35
C VAL A 174 9.77 -9.63 7.65
N GLY A 175 11.10 -9.60 7.60
CA GLY A 175 11.92 -9.13 8.71
C GLY A 175 11.66 -7.65 8.97
N PRO A 176 11.87 -7.17 10.20
CA PRO A 176 11.72 -5.77 10.53
C PRO A 176 12.57 -4.88 9.58
N PRO A 177 12.09 -3.66 9.28
CA PRO A 177 12.78 -2.74 8.38
C PRO A 177 14.22 -2.58 8.85
N HIS A 178 15.18 -2.94 7.98
CA HIS A 178 16.58 -2.65 8.25
C HIS A 178 16.76 -1.13 8.35
N PRO A 179 17.46 -0.64 9.39
CA PRO A 179 17.83 0.77 9.44
C PRO A 179 18.73 1.09 8.23
N PRO A 180 18.63 2.31 7.67
CA PRO A 180 19.48 2.74 6.57
C PRO A 180 20.94 2.67 7.02
N GLY A 181 21.71 1.77 6.41
CA GLY A 181 23.16 1.77 6.54
C GLY A 181 23.75 3.06 5.96
N PRO A 182 24.85 3.59 6.54
CA PRO A 182 25.45 4.82 6.07
C PRO A 182 25.92 4.66 4.62
N SER A 183 25.39 5.54 3.76
CA SER A 183 25.72 5.61 2.35
C SER A 183 27.20 5.97 2.18
N GLY A 184 28.00 5.02 1.70
CA GLY A 184 29.36 5.26 1.25
C GLY A 184 29.34 6.10 -0.02
N HIS A 185 29.76 7.36 0.09
CA HIS A 185 30.03 8.23 -1.04
C HIS A 185 31.51 8.11 -1.39
N ASP A 186 31.79 7.47 -2.52
CA ASP A 186 33.07 7.56 -3.22
C ASP A 186 33.17 8.92 -3.92
N GLY A 187 34.22 9.70 -3.62
CA GLY A 187 34.53 10.89 -4.41
C GLY A 187 35.49 11.91 -3.81
N ARG A 188 36.80 11.72 -4.08
CA ARG A 188 37.85 12.74 -4.32
C ARG A 188 38.40 13.62 -3.17
N PHE A 189 39.73 13.47 -3.02
CA PHE A 189 40.78 14.45 -2.69
C PHE A 189 40.67 15.30 -1.41
N GLY A 190 41.44 14.89 -0.39
CA GLY A 190 41.88 15.73 0.72
C GLY A 190 43.24 15.23 1.28
N PRO A 191 44.10 16.10 1.81
CA PRO A 191 45.41 15.71 2.33
C PRO A 191 45.26 14.75 3.52
N ARG A 192 46.09 13.70 3.56
CA ARG A 192 46.14 12.71 4.65
C ARG A 192 46.33 13.42 6.00
N PRO A 193 45.43 13.23 6.98
CA PRO A 193 45.75 13.57 8.36
C PRO A 193 46.80 12.59 8.90
N GLN A 194 47.87 13.15 9.47
CA GLN A 194 48.90 12.42 10.21
C GLN A 194 48.28 11.67 11.41
N PRO A 195 48.81 10.51 11.81
CA PRO A 195 48.37 9.82 13.02
C PRO A 195 48.87 10.58 14.27
N PRO A 196 47.99 11.02 15.20
CA PRO A 196 48.43 11.56 16.47
C PRO A 196 48.55 10.44 17.51
N GLY A 197 49.71 10.40 18.17
CA GLY A 197 49.77 10.22 19.62
C GLY A 197 49.73 8.80 20.16
N HIS A 198 50.92 8.29 20.44
CA HIS A 198 51.21 7.35 21.52
C HIS A 198 50.52 7.78 22.82
N TRP A 199 49.68 6.89 23.38
CA TRP A 199 49.06 7.08 24.68
C TRP A 199 50.12 6.95 25.79
N PRO A 200 50.12 7.81 26.81
CA PRO A 200 50.99 7.64 27.97
C PRO A 200 50.56 6.43 28.81
N PRO A 201 51.49 5.75 29.49
CA PRO A 201 51.18 4.61 30.34
C PRO A 201 50.30 5.04 31.52
N GLY A 202 49.24 4.26 31.78
CA GLY A 202 48.33 4.48 32.90
C GLY A 202 49.00 4.32 34.27
N PRO A 203 48.39 4.88 35.33
CA PRO A 203 48.94 4.83 36.68
C PRO A 203 48.97 3.39 37.23
N PRO A 204 49.96 3.07 38.09
CA PRO A 204 50.07 1.75 38.69
C PRO A 204 48.90 1.47 39.66
N PRO A 205 48.48 0.20 39.80
CA PRO A 205 47.39 -0.18 40.70
C PRO A 205 47.77 0.01 42.18
N PRO A 206 46.80 0.29 43.06
CA PRO A 206 47.05 0.51 44.48
C PRO A 206 47.47 -0.79 45.19
N PRO A 207 48.28 -0.69 46.26
CA PRO A 207 48.74 -1.86 47.01
C PRO A 207 47.59 -2.53 47.76
N ARG A 208 47.49 -3.86 47.58
CA ARG A 208 46.63 -4.74 48.40
C ARG A 208 47.07 -4.66 49.85
N ARG A 209 46.25 -4.08 50.72
CA ARG A 209 46.41 -4.24 52.18
C ARG A 209 45.88 -5.61 52.61
N GLY A 210 46.81 -6.48 53.00
CA GLY A 210 46.52 -7.65 53.82
C GLY A 210 46.37 -7.25 55.28
N ARG A 211 45.42 -7.93 55.94
CA ARG A 211 45.15 -8.12 57.38
C ARG A 211 45.90 -7.25 58.38
#